data_AF-A0A945PX56-F1
#
_entry.id   AF-A0A945PX56-F1
#
_cell.length_a   1.000
_cell.length_b   1.000
_cell.length_c   1.000
_cell.angle_alpha   90.00
_cell.angle_beta   90.00
_cell.angle_gamma   90.00
#
_symmetry.space_group_name_H-M   'P 1'
#
loop_
_entity.id
_entity.type
_entity.pdbx_description
1 polymer ?
#
loop_
_entity_poly.entity_id
_entity_poly.type
_entity_poly.pdbx_seq_one_letter_code
_entity_poly.pdbx_strand_id
1 'polypeptide(L)'
;MNEFFANIWNMVSLLAWSDWATLAILAAFLVMGFKRGMAKELISLAFLLLSIVLAWLFYQPLAVSDAITWLLLSHQSHMAIAFGIIFVGVLLIKKALYKLTDISSKVSNPCALNKLFAYFVFLGIAAIVSWYYLDIIANLGIMEIVITNNSIRIGLSFIITFAIIIGTCASISNMLNISIDSSKPCALSTLFKKILDTLSTLDQALNAKNISGNSNNLGGLLVGLVKGSLAILIMVLVFQSIDSISQQHYWIEANGALRTFQDVASDIKPALSEHLLFIENE
;
A
#
# COMPACT_ATOMS: atom_id res chain seq x y z
N MET A 1 -27.91 38.35 -12.68
CA MET A 1 -27.40 37.01 -13.08
C MET A 1 -26.04 37.09 -13.76
N ASN A 2 -25.83 37.95 -14.76
CA ASN A 2 -24.55 38.00 -15.50
C ASN A 2 -23.33 38.35 -14.62
N GLU A 3 -23.47 39.29 -13.68
CA GLU A 3 -22.39 39.63 -12.73
C GLU A 3 -22.09 38.52 -11.72
N PHE A 4 -23.10 37.76 -11.29
CA PHE A 4 -22.91 36.61 -10.39
C PHE A 4 -22.12 35.49 -11.08
N PHE A 5 -22.47 35.15 -12.32
CA PHE A 5 -21.72 34.17 -13.11
C PHE A 5 -20.34 34.68 -13.50
N ALA A 6 -20.19 35.97 -13.83
CA ALA A 6 -18.88 36.56 -14.09
C ALA A 6 -17.99 36.54 -12.85
N ASN A 7 -18.53 36.82 -11.67
CA ASN A 7 -17.78 36.79 -10.41
C ASN A 7 -17.39 35.36 -10.00
N ILE A 8 -18.29 34.38 -10.21
CA ILE A 8 -17.96 32.96 -10.07
C ILE A 8 -16.87 32.56 -11.07
N TRP A 9 -16.97 32.97 -12.33
CA TRP A 9 -15.99 32.63 -13.35
C TRP A 9 -14.61 33.25 -13.05
N ASN A 10 -14.60 34.47 -12.52
CA ASN A 10 -13.36 35.14 -12.10
C ASN A 10 -12.73 34.40 -10.91
N MET A 11 -13.52 34.06 -9.88
CA MET A 11 -13.07 33.22 -8.77
C MET A 11 -12.54 31.86 -9.25
N VAL A 12 -13.26 31.19 -10.16
CA VAL A 12 -12.89 29.89 -10.74
C VAL A 12 -11.61 29.99 -11.57
N SER A 13 -11.40 31.09 -12.29
CA SER A 13 -10.18 31.33 -13.08
C SER A 13 -8.94 31.60 -12.23
N LEU A 14 -9.13 31.98 -10.96
CA LEU A 14 -8.07 32.19 -9.98
C LEU A 14 -7.67 30.90 -9.23
N LEU A 15 -8.40 29.79 -9.42
CA LEU A 15 -8.04 28.51 -8.79
C LEU A 15 -6.82 27.89 -9.47
N ALA A 16 -5.81 27.54 -8.66
CA ALA A 16 -4.69 26.75 -9.12
C ALA A 16 -5.13 25.33 -9.50
N TRP A 17 -4.33 24.63 -10.33
CA TRP A 17 -4.61 23.24 -10.69
C TRP A 17 -4.64 22.30 -9.46
N SER A 18 -3.93 22.67 -8.39
CA SER A 18 -3.87 21.96 -7.11
C SER A 18 -5.21 22.02 -6.34
N ASP A 19 -5.97 23.11 -6.47
CA ASP A 19 -7.31 23.25 -5.91
C ASP A 19 -8.31 22.34 -6.63
N TRP A 20 -8.22 22.28 -7.97
CA TRP A 20 -9.02 21.35 -8.77
C TRP A 20 -8.72 19.89 -8.45
N ALA A 21 -7.45 19.55 -8.23
CA ALA A 21 -7.07 18.21 -7.80
C ALA A 21 -7.67 17.85 -6.43
N THR A 22 -7.64 18.78 -5.48
CA THR A 22 -8.22 18.60 -4.14
C THR A 22 -9.73 18.38 -4.21
N LEU A 23 -10.45 19.20 -4.98
CA LEU A 23 -11.89 19.03 -5.21
C LEU A 23 -12.22 17.70 -5.91
N ALA A 24 -11.41 17.31 -6.90
CA ALA A 24 -11.58 16.02 -7.59
C ALA A 24 -11.39 14.84 -6.64
N ILE A 25 -10.42 14.91 -5.72
CA ILE A 25 -10.21 13.89 -4.68
C ILE A 25 -11.42 13.82 -3.76
N LEU A 26 -11.92 14.95 -3.24
CA LEU A 26 -13.10 14.99 -2.39
C LEU A 26 -14.34 14.42 -3.08
N ALA A 27 -14.59 14.83 -4.32
CA ALA A 27 -15.70 14.32 -5.13
C ALA A 27 -15.57 12.80 -5.37
N ALA A 28 -14.36 12.31 -5.64
CA ALA A 28 -14.12 10.88 -5.77
C ALA A 28 -14.41 10.12 -4.48
N PHE A 29 -14.00 10.65 -3.33
CA PHE A 29 -14.30 10.05 -2.02
C PHE A 29 -15.80 10.07 -1.69
N LEU A 30 -16.51 11.14 -2.07
CA LEU A 30 -17.95 11.26 -1.92
C LEU A 30 -18.68 10.18 -2.75
N VAL A 31 -18.35 10.07 -4.05
CA VAL A 31 -18.96 9.09 -4.96
C VAL A 31 -18.62 7.66 -4.53
N MET A 32 -17.37 7.41 -4.14
CA MET A 32 -16.96 6.11 -3.62
C MET A 32 -17.69 5.77 -2.33
N GLY A 33 -17.87 6.75 -1.44
CA GLY A 33 -18.56 6.56 -0.17
C GLY A 33 -20.03 6.19 -0.37
N PHE A 34 -20.71 6.89 -1.28
CA PHE A 34 -22.08 6.54 -1.66
C PHE A 34 -22.20 5.12 -2.22
N LYS A 35 -21.30 4.72 -3.13
CA LYS A 35 -21.31 3.38 -3.75
C LYS A 35 -21.00 2.26 -2.76
N ARG A 36 -20.19 2.52 -1.75
CA ARG A 36 -19.73 1.51 -0.77
C ARG A 36 -20.66 1.40 0.43
N GLY A 37 -21.37 2.48 0.76
CA GLY A 37 -22.22 2.55 1.94
C GLY A 37 -21.44 2.81 3.24
N MET A 38 -22.16 3.28 4.26
CA MET A 38 -21.65 3.74 5.56
C MET A 38 -20.86 2.66 6.29
N ALA A 39 -21.40 1.44 6.39
CA ALA A 39 -20.76 0.37 7.16
C ALA A 39 -19.35 0.05 6.63
N LYS A 40 -19.24 -0.14 5.31
CA LYS A 40 -17.95 -0.41 4.65
C LYS A 40 -17.00 0.78 4.75
N GLU A 41 -17.53 2.00 4.68
CA GLU A 41 -16.72 3.21 4.81
C GLU A 41 -16.21 3.46 6.23
N LEU A 42 -16.99 3.11 7.27
CA LEU A 42 -16.53 3.17 8.67
C LEU A 42 -15.39 2.20 8.93
N ILE A 43 -15.48 0.96 8.43
CA ILE A 43 -14.37 0.00 8.52
C ILE A 43 -13.15 0.57 7.77
N SER A 44 -13.36 1.13 6.57
CA SER A 44 -12.27 1.77 5.82
C SER A 44 -11.66 2.97 6.54
N LEU A 45 -12.44 3.73 7.31
CA LEU A 45 -11.98 4.85 8.13
C LEU A 45 -11.14 4.34 9.30
N ALA A 46 -11.57 3.27 9.98
CA ALA A 46 -10.80 2.64 11.05
C ALA A 46 -9.41 2.18 10.56
N PHE A 47 -9.32 1.59 9.37
CA PHE A 47 -8.02 1.26 8.77
C PHE A 47 -7.17 2.49 8.43
N LEU A 48 -7.80 3.61 8.05
CA LEU A 48 -7.08 4.85 7.82
C LEU A 48 -6.50 5.40 9.14
N LEU A 49 -7.27 5.38 10.22
CA LEU A 49 -6.75 5.73 11.55
C LEU A 49 -5.62 4.80 11.99
N LEU A 50 -5.78 3.48 11.78
CA LEU A 50 -4.74 2.51 12.05
C LEU A 50 -3.47 2.80 11.26
N SER A 51 -3.56 3.21 9.99
CA SER A 51 -2.39 3.58 9.20
C SER A 51 -1.65 4.80 9.74
N ILE A 52 -2.36 5.77 10.33
CA ILE A 52 -1.74 6.93 10.99
C ILE A 52 -0.96 6.46 12.22
N VAL A 53 -1.58 5.64 13.07
CA VAL A 53 -0.95 5.11 14.29
C VAL A 53 0.30 4.28 13.95
N LEU A 54 0.22 3.41 12.94
CA LEU A 54 1.36 2.61 12.50
C LEU A 54 2.46 3.49 11.89
N ALA A 55 2.11 4.47 11.06
CA ALA A 55 3.09 5.41 10.53
C ALA A 55 3.80 6.18 11.66
N TRP A 56 3.04 6.65 12.66
CA TRP A 56 3.59 7.33 13.82
C TRP A 56 4.58 6.47 14.63
N LEU A 57 4.28 5.18 14.82
CA LEU A 57 5.16 4.29 15.59
C LEU A 57 6.47 3.94 14.86
N PHE A 58 6.47 3.93 13.52
CA PHE A 58 7.56 3.34 12.73
C PHE A 58 8.28 4.31 11.77
N TYR A 59 7.87 5.59 11.68
CA TYR A 59 8.52 6.51 10.72
C TYR A 59 9.98 6.83 11.06
N GLN A 60 10.32 6.99 12.34
CA GLN A 60 11.69 7.33 12.76
C GLN A 60 12.76 6.32 12.35
N PRO A 61 12.61 5.00 12.62
CA PRO A 61 13.61 4.02 12.21
C PRO A 61 13.76 3.94 10.69
N LEU A 62 12.68 4.19 9.93
CA LEU A 62 12.74 4.20 8.48
C LEU A 62 13.43 5.47 7.94
N ALA A 63 13.25 6.62 8.60
CA ALA A 63 13.83 7.89 8.19
C ALA A 63 15.37 7.92 8.21
N VAL A 64 16.00 7.15 9.10
CA VAL A 64 17.46 7.05 9.22
C VAL A 64 18.06 6.02 8.26
N SER A 65 17.24 5.22 7.58
CA SER A 65 17.72 4.19 6.68
C SER A 65 18.32 4.77 5.39
N ASP A 66 19.34 4.08 4.84
CA ASP A 66 19.98 4.43 3.57
C ASP A 66 18.99 4.53 2.39
N ALA A 67 17.83 3.89 2.50
CA ALA A 67 16.76 3.95 1.50
C ALA A 67 16.15 5.36 1.35
N ILE A 68 16.15 6.16 2.41
CA ILE A 68 15.56 7.51 2.42
C ILE A 68 16.63 8.59 2.37
N THR A 69 17.75 8.41 3.07
CA THR A 69 18.81 9.43 3.17
C THR A 69 19.51 9.74 1.83
N TRP A 70 19.41 8.84 0.85
CA TRP A 70 19.91 9.05 -0.52
C TRP A 70 19.31 10.30 -1.20
N LEU A 71 18.11 10.72 -0.80
CA LEU A 71 17.38 11.82 -1.43
C LEU A 71 17.96 13.23 -1.14
N LEU A 72 19.03 13.35 -0.36
CA LEU A 72 19.74 14.61 -0.05
C LEU A 72 18.83 15.78 0.44
N LEU A 73 17.63 15.48 0.95
CA LEU A 73 16.77 16.45 1.63
C LEU A 73 17.16 16.67 3.10
N SER A 74 16.53 17.65 3.74
CA SER A 74 16.64 17.85 5.19
C SER A 74 16.20 16.62 5.99
N HIS A 75 16.72 16.50 7.21
CA HIS A 75 16.37 15.42 8.13
C HIS A 75 14.86 15.35 8.40
N GLN A 76 14.20 16.50 8.47
CA GLN A 76 12.77 16.63 8.65
C GLN A 76 11.99 16.12 7.44
N SER A 77 12.44 16.45 6.23
CA SER A 77 11.89 15.89 4.99
C SER A 77 12.02 14.37 4.95
N HIS A 78 13.14 13.79 5.41
CA HIS A 78 13.29 12.33 5.51
C HIS A 78 12.26 11.70 6.44
N MET A 79 11.99 12.33 7.59
CA MET A 79 10.96 11.86 8.52
C MET A 79 9.54 11.95 7.94
N ALA A 80 9.20 13.06 7.27
CA ALA A 80 7.90 13.22 6.61
C ALA A 80 7.71 12.21 5.47
N ILE A 81 8.74 11.98 4.65
CA ILE A 81 8.74 10.97 3.59
C ILE A 81 8.55 9.57 4.18
N ALA A 82 9.29 9.23 5.25
CA ALA A 82 9.15 7.94 5.92
C ALA A 82 7.72 7.71 6.43
N PHE A 83 7.14 8.73 7.08
CA PHE A 83 5.75 8.68 7.55
C PHE A 83 4.79 8.45 6.37
N GLY A 84 4.94 9.22 5.29
CA GLY A 84 4.13 9.09 4.07
C GLY A 84 4.24 7.71 3.42
N ILE A 85 5.46 7.14 3.33
CA ILE A 85 5.71 5.81 2.77
C ILE A 85 4.99 4.75 3.60
N ILE A 86 5.09 4.78 4.93
CA ILE A 86 4.44 3.80 5.80
C ILE A 86 2.92 3.96 5.71
N PHE A 87 2.41 5.18 5.78
CA PHE A 87 0.98 5.47 5.65
C PHE A 87 0.39 4.90 4.35
N VAL A 88 0.99 5.22 3.21
CA VAL A 88 0.57 4.69 1.90
C VAL A 88 0.75 3.17 1.84
N GLY A 89 1.86 2.64 2.37
CA GLY A 89 2.13 1.21 2.44
C GLY A 89 1.04 0.43 3.17
N VAL A 90 0.60 0.90 4.33
CA VAL A 90 -0.50 0.28 5.09
C VAL A 90 -1.82 0.33 4.31
N LEU A 91 -2.12 1.44 3.63
CA LEU A 91 -3.32 1.54 2.78
C LEU A 91 -3.28 0.57 1.58
N LEU A 92 -2.10 0.34 1.00
CA LEU A 92 -1.91 -0.66 -0.06
C LEU A 92 -2.08 -2.08 0.48
N ILE A 93 -1.55 -2.38 1.66
CA ILE A 93 -1.75 -3.67 2.36
C ILE A 93 -3.25 -3.90 2.61
N LYS A 94 -3.99 -2.89 3.07
CA LYS A 94 -5.45 -2.96 3.20
C LYS A 94 -6.11 -3.34 1.87
N LYS A 95 -5.75 -2.66 0.77
CA LYS A 95 -6.32 -2.96 -0.56
C LYS A 95 -6.01 -4.40 -1.00
N ALA A 96 -4.80 -4.88 -0.72
CA ALA A 96 -4.41 -6.26 -0.98
C ALA A 96 -5.24 -7.25 -0.14
N LEU A 97 -5.44 -6.97 1.15
CA LEU A 97 -6.28 -7.78 2.04
C LEU A 97 -7.72 -7.90 1.52
N TYR A 98 -8.36 -6.79 1.15
CA TYR A 98 -9.72 -6.79 0.60
C TYR A 98 -9.83 -7.61 -0.68
N LYS A 99 -8.82 -7.53 -1.56
CA LYS A 99 -8.78 -8.32 -2.79
C LYS A 99 -8.57 -9.80 -2.50
N LEU A 100 -7.72 -10.12 -1.54
CA LEU A 100 -7.44 -11.50 -1.13
C LEU A 100 -8.69 -12.17 -0.54
N THR A 101 -9.41 -11.48 0.34
CA THR A 101 -10.63 -12.01 0.97
C THR A 101 -11.75 -12.22 -0.06
N ASP A 102 -11.92 -11.29 -1.00
CA ASP A 102 -12.92 -11.44 -2.08
C ASP A 102 -12.61 -12.62 -3.00
N ILE A 103 -11.36 -12.78 -3.44
CA ILE A 103 -10.94 -13.93 -4.26
C ILE A 103 -11.15 -15.24 -3.50
N SER A 104 -10.75 -15.27 -2.23
CA SER A 104 -10.85 -16.47 -1.39
C SER A 104 -12.30 -16.88 -1.15
N SER A 105 -13.21 -15.91 -0.99
CA SER A 105 -14.64 -16.17 -0.82
C SER A 105 -15.30 -16.85 -2.02
N LYS A 106 -14.68 -16.76 -3.21
CA LYS A 106 -15.17 -17.36 -4.46
C LYS A 106 -14.63 -18.77 -4.71
N VAL A 107 -13.65 -19.22 -3.92
CA VAL A 107 -13.05 -20.56 -4.07
C VAL A 107 -13.96 -21.59 -3.39
N SER A 108 -14.70 -22.35 -4.19
CA SER A 108 -15.58 -23.42 -3.70
C SER A 108 -14.84 -24.73 -3.39
N ASN A 109 -13.78 -25.04 -4.15
CA ASN A 109 -12.99 -26.26 -3.96
C ASN A 109 -11.66 -25.95 -3.24
N PRO A 110 -11.48 -26.34 -1.96
CA PRO A 110 -10.23 -26.10 -1.22
C PRO A 110 -9.02 -26.84 -1.83
N CYS A 111 -9.25 -27.93 -2.58
CA CYS A 111 -8.19 -28.69 -3.23
C CYS A 111 -7.56 -27.94 -4.40
N ALA A 112 -8.20 -26.89 -4.93
CA ALA A 112 -7.60 -26.02 -5.95
C ALA A 112 -6.34 -25.30 -5.43
N LEU A 113 -6.26 -25.05 -4.12
CA LEU A 113 -5.10 -24.43 -3.48
C LEU A 113 -3.90 -25.37 -3.39
N ASN A 114 -4.10 -26.69 -3.50
CA ASN A 114 -3.04 -27.68 -3.37
C ASN A 114 -1.91 -27.46 -4.39
N LYS A 115 -2.28 -27.16 -5.64
CA LYS A 115 -1.32 -26.89 -6.71
C LYS A 115 -0.49 -25.64 -6.44
N LEU A 116 -1.16 -24.55 -6.05
CA LEU A 116 -0.51 -23.29 -5.72
C LEU A 116 0.43 -23.46 -4.51
N PHE A 117 -0.05 -24.12 -3.46
CA PHE A 117 0.71 -24.39 -2.24
C PHE A 117 1.93 -25.26 -2.53
N ALA A 118 1.80 -26.32 -3.31
CA ALA A 118 2.92 -27.18 -3.68
C ALA A 118 4.00 -26.43 -4.46
N TYR A 119 3.61 -25.57 -5.41
CA TYR A 119 4.58 -24.71 -6.09
C TYR A 119 5.24 -23.72 -5.14
N PHE A 120 4.48 -23.12 -4.21
CA PHE A 120 5.04 -22.19 -3.25
C PHE A 120 6.05 -22.86 -2.32
N VAL A 121 5.73 -24.04 -1.79
CA VAL A 121 6.64 -24.84 -0.96
C VAL A 121 7.87 -25.25 -1.77
N PHE A 122 7.69 -25.72 -3.00
CA PHE A 122 8.79 -26.11 -3.87
C PHE A 122 9.74 -24.94 -4.17
N LEU A 123 9.19 -23.78 -4.58
CA LEU A 123 9.99 -22.58 -4.84
C LEU A 123 10.66 -22.04 -3.57
N GLY A 124 9.98 -22.12 -2.42
CA GLY A 124 10.53 -21.73 -1.13
C GLY A 124 11.73 -22.60 -0.72
N ILE A 125 11.60 -23.93 -0.84
CA ILE A 125 12.70 -24.86 -0.60
C ILE A 125 13.84 -24.60 -1.59
N ALA A 126 13.54 -24.44 -2.89
CA ALA A 126 14.55 -24.14 -3.89
C ALA A 126 15.30 -22.84 -3.57
N ALA A 127 14.61 -21.79 -3.12
CA ALA A 127 15.23 -20.53 -2.73
C ALA A 127 16.14 -20.69 -1.49
N ILE A 128 15.69 -21.43 -0.47
CA ILE A 128 16.49 -21.71 0.74
C ILE A 128 17.74 -22.51 0.38
N VAL A 129 17.59 -23.54 -0.44
CA VAL A 129 18.72 -24.37 -0.91
C VAL A 129 19.69 -23.53 -1.74
N SER A 130 19.19 -22.71 -2.67
CA SER A 130 20.04 -21.79 -3.45
C SER A 130 20.79 -20.81 -2.56
N TRP A 131 20.17 -20.33 -1.48
CA TRP A 131 20.83 -19.46 -0.51
C TRP A 131 21.94 -20.19 0.25
N TYR A 132 21.72 -21.46 0.62
CA TYR A 132 22.71 -22.27 1.32
C TYR A 132 23.97 -22.53 0.47
N TYR A 133 23.81 -22.79 -0.84
CA TYR A 133 24.93 -23.03 -1.76
C TYR A 133 25.54 -21.76 -2.36
N LEU A 134 25.04 -20.58 -1.98
CA LEU A 134 25.40 -19.30 -2.58
C LEU A 134 26.90 -19.03 -2.46
N ASP A 135 27.47 -19.20 -1.27
CA ASP A 135 28.87 -18.89 -0.98
C ASP A 135 29.83 -19.82 -1.75
N ILE A 136 29.46 -21.11 -1.85
CA ILE A 136 30.24 -22.11 -2.59
C ILE A 136 30.33 -21.73 -4.08
N ILE A 137 29.23 -21.31 -4.68
CA ILE A 137 29.17 -21.00 -6.12
C ILE A 137 29.71 -19.61 -6.43
N ALA A 138 29.47 -18.62 -5.56
CA ALA A 138 30.00 -17.27 -5.71
C ALA A 138 31.52 -17.21 -5.61
N ASN A 139 32.15 -18.11 -4.84
CA ASN A 139 33.60 -18.17 -4.65
C ASN A 139 34.29 -19.20 -5.57
N LEU A 140 33.58 -19.79 -6.54
CA LEU A 140 34.24 -20.56 -7.60
C LEU A 140 35.14 -19.63 -8.39
N GLY A 141 36.43 -19.97 -8.52
CA GLY A 141 37.41 -19.12 -9.21
C GLY A 141 36.99 -18.71 -10.64
N ILE A 142 36.16 -19.51 -11.30
CA ILE A 142 35.58 -19.20 -12.62
C ILE A 142 34.64 -17.99 -12.58
N MET A 143 33.83 -17.84 -11.52
CA MET A 143 32.91 -16.71 -11.34
C MET A 143 33.64 -15.45 -10.88
N GLU A 144 34.71 -15.60 -10.10
CA GLU A 144 35.57 -14.50 -9.66
C GLU A 144 36.33 -13.85 -10.81
N ILE A 145 36.78 -14.64 -11.79
CA ILE A 145 37.48 -14.14 -13.00
C ILE A 145 36.54 -13.40 -13.95
N VAL A 146 35.27 -13.85 -14.07
CA VAL A 146 34.31 -13.29 -15.05
C VAL A 146 33.56 -12.07 -14.49
N ILE A 147 33.29 -12.02 -13.19
CA ILE A 147 32.55 -10.92 -12.55
C ILE A 147 33.35 -10.37 -11.37
N THR A 148 33.99 -9.22 -11.60
CA THR A 148 34.81 -8.52 -10.60
C THR A 148 33.99 -7.85 -9.49
N ASN A 149 32.73 -7.51 -9.76
CA ASN A 149 31.85 -6.90 -8.75
C ASN A 149 31.19 -7.97 -7.87
N ASN A 150 31.51 -7.95 -6.57
CA ASN A 150 31.03 -8.94 -5.60
C ASN A 150 29.49 -9.02 -5.50
N SER A 151 28.79 -7.88 -5.53
CA SER A 151 27.33 -7.85 -5.40
C SER A 151 26.64 -8.48 -6.61
N ILE A 152 27.15 -8.20 -7.81
CA ILE A 152 26.62 -8.78 -9.06
C ILE A 152 26.92 -10.29 -9.08
N ARG A 153 28.11 -10.70 -8.65
CA ARG A 153 28.51 -12.11 -8.56
C ARG A 153 27.58 -12.91 -7.65
N ILE A 154 27.30 -12.40 -6.45
CA ILE A 154 26.37 -13.03 -5.50
C ILE A 154 24.97 -13.17 -6.10
N GLY A 155 24.42 -12.10 -6.69
CA GLY A 155 23.09 -12.15 -7.31
C GLY A 155 23.02 -13.14 -8.47
N LEU A 156 24.04 -13.16 -9.33
CA LEU A 156 24.08 -14.02 -10.50
C LEU A 156 24.28 -15.49 -10.13
N SER A 157 25.11 -15.78 -9.14
CA SER A 157 25.27 -17.14 -8.58
C SER A 157 23.97 -17.68 -8.00
N PHE A 158 23.20 -16.86 -7.27
CA PHE A 158 21.89 -17.26 -6.76
C PHE A 158 20.93 -17.63 -7.91
N ILE A 159 20.83 -16.76 -8.92
CA ILE A 159 19.94 -16.97 -10.08
C ILE A 159 20.31 -18.26 -10.83
N ILE A 160 21.60 -18.48 -11.11
CA ILE A 160 22.08 -19.69 -11.79
C ILE A 160 21.70 -20.95 -10.98
N THR A 161 22.00 -20.95 -9.68
CA THR A 161 21.73 -22.09 -8.81
C THR A 161 20.24 -22.40 -8.73
N PHE A 162 19.43 -21.37 -8.55
CA PHE A 162 17.97 -21.49 -8.50
C PHE A 162 17.39 -22.01 -9.82
N ALA A 163 17.88 -21.49 -10.96
CA ALA A 163 17.44 -21.95 -12.28
C ALA A 163 17.83 -23.41 -12.55
N ILE A 164 19.03 -23.84 -12.14
CA ILE A 164 19.45 -25.25 -12.26
C ILE A 164 18.54 -26.15 -11.43
N ILE A 165 18.30 -25.83 -10.15
CA ILE A 165 17.43 -26.63 -9.27
C ILE A 165 16.04 -26.77 -9.86
N ILE A 166 15.41 -25.65 -10.27
CA ILE A 166 14.08 -25.66 -10.87
C ILE A 166 14.08 -26.45 -12.18
N GLY A 167 15.05 -26.22 -13.06
CA GLY A 167 15.16 -26.89 -14.36
C GLY A 167 15.30 -28.39 -14.21
N THR A 168 16.21 -28.86 -13.35
CA THR A 168 16.42 -30.29 -13.10
C THR A 168 15.18 -30.94 -12.49
N CYS A 169 14.57 -30.33 -11.48
CA CYS A 169 13.34 -30.84 -10.87
C CYS A 169 12.17 -30.86 -11.85
N ALA A 170 12.03 -29.84 -12.71
CA ALA A 170 10.99 -29.79 -13.74
C ALA A 170 11.19 -30.93 -14.76
N SER A 171 12.41 -31.16 -15.24
CA SER A 171 12.74 -32.28 -16.14
C SER A 171 12.44 -33.64 -15.52
N ILE A 172 12.82 -33.85 -14.25
CA ILE A 172 12.51 -35.09 -13.51
C ILE A 172 11.00 -35.26 -13.35
N SER A 173 10.27 -34.20 -12.99
CA SER A 173 8.82 -34.27 -12.80
C SER A 173 8.08 -34.65 -14.08
N ASN A 174 8.54 -34.13 -15.22
CA ASN A 174 7.99 -34.46 -16.53
C ASN A 174 8.33 -35.91 -16.93
N MET A 175 9.56 -36.36 -16.67
CA MET A 175 9.99 -37.73 -16.95
C MET A 175 9.23 -38.77 -16.11
N LEU A 176 8.93 -38.44 -14.85
CA LEU A 176 8.19 -39.31 -13.92
C LEU A 176 6.67 -39.14 -14.01
N ASN A 177 6.16 -38.28 -14.90
CA ASN A 177 4.75 -37.94 -15.06
C ASN A 177 4.04 -37.58 -13.73
N ILE A 178 4.75 -36.85 -12.86
CA ILE A 178 4.22 -36.41 -11.58
C ILE A 178 3.33 -35.19 -11.82
N SER A 179 2.02 -35.40 -11.86
CA SER A 179 1.04 -34.31 -11.88
C SER A 179 0.61 -33.94 -10.46
N ILE A 180 0.83 -32.67 -10.09
CA ILE A 180 0.19 -32.06 -8.92
C ILE A 180 -1.23 -31.69 -9.34
N ASP A 181 -2.14 -32.64 -9.13
CA ASP A 181 -3.54 -32.48 -9.54
C ASP A 181 -4.42 -31.97 -8.40
N SER A 182 -5.51 -31.30 -8.78
CA SER A 182 -6.51 -30.75 -7.85
C SER A 182 -7.50 -31.79 -7.33
N SER A 183 -7.45 -33.02 -7.85
CA SER A 183 -8.41 -34.11 -7.65
C SER A 183 -7.90 -35.27 -6.78
N LYS A 184 -6.58 -35.33 -6.52
CA LYS A 184 -5.90 -36.37 -5.72
C LYS A 184 -5.96 -36.04 -4.21
N PRO A 185 -5.75 -37.01 -3.29
CA PRO A 185 -6.06 -36.82 -1.87
C PRO A 185 -5.40 -35.57 -1.30
N CYS A 186 -6.22 -34.58 -0.96
CA CYS A 186 -5.78 -33.31 -0.43
C CYS A 186 -5.55 -33.44 1.07
N ALA A 187 -4.33 -33.84 1.44
CA ALA A 187 -3.92 -34.02 2.84
C ALA A 187 -4.12 -32.74 3.69
N LEU A 188 -3.92 -31.57 3.07
CA LEU A 188 -4.09 -30.25 3.69
C LEU A 188 -5.50 -29.66 3.53
N SER A 189 -6.48 -30.42 3.04
CA SER A 189 -7.84 -29.92 2.77
C SER A 189 -8.49 -29.25 3.97
N THR A 190 -8.31 -29.81 5.17
CA THR A 190 -8.85 -29.25 6.42
C THR A 190 -8.23 -27.90 6.75
N LEU A 191 -6.91 -27.75 6.54
CA LEU A 191 -6.21 -26.49 6.76
C LEU A 191 -6.62 -25.43 5.74
N PHE A 192 -6.67 -25.79 4.45
CA PHE A 192 -7.13 -24.87 3.40
C PHE A 192 -8.59 -24.45 3.60
N LYS A 193 -9.47 -25.39 3.97
CA LYS A 193 -10.85 -25.07 4.29
C LYS A 193 -10.94 -24.10 5.46
N LYS A 194 -10.20 -24.33 6.55
CA LYS A 194 -10.19 -23.41 7.71
C LYS A 194 -9.71 -22.00 7.32
N ILE A 195 -8.68 -21.89 6.48
CA ILE A 195 -8.18 -20.60 5.97
C ILE A 195 -9.23 -19.92 5.09
N LEU A 196 -9.83 -20.64 4.14
CA LEU A 196 -10.87 -20.11 3.25
C LEU A 196 -12.12 -19.68 4.02
N ASP A 197 -12.56 -20.48 4.99
CA ASP A 197 -13.70 -20.15 5.86
C ASP A 197 -13.40 -18.88 6.67
N THR A 198 -12.19 -18.76 7.25
CA THR A 198 -11.76 -17.55 7.96
C THR A 198 -11.74 -16.33 7.02
N LEU A 199 -11.14 -16.46 5.82
CA LEU A 199 -11.11 -15.37 4.84
C LEU A 199 -12.50 -14.99 4.33
N SER A 200 -13.43 -15.95 4.23
CA SER A 200 -14.82 -15.72 3.87
C SER A 200 -15.57 -14.97 4.98
N THR A 201 -15.35 -15.32 6.25
CA THR A 201 -15.92 -14.54 7.38
C THR A 201 -15.35 -13.11 7.43
N LEU A 202 -14.05 -12.95 7.20
CA LEU A 202 -13.42 -11.64 7.06
C LEU A 202 -13.98 -10.86 5.88
N ASP A 203 -14.23 -11.52 4.75
CA ASP A 203 -14.85 -10.89 3.59
C ASP A 203 -16.25 -10.34 3.92
N GLN A 204 -17.09 -11.13 4.59
CA GLN A 204 -18.43 -10.69 5.02
C GLN A 204 -18.36 -9.47 5.95
N ALA A 205 -17.42 -9.48 6.91
CA ALA A 205 -17.22 -8.37 7.84
C ALA A 205 -16.64 -7.12 7.14
N LEU A 206 -15.52 -7.26 6.43
CA LEU A 206 -14.80 -6.15 5.79
C LEU A 206 -15.58 -5.49 4.65
N ASN A 207 -16.32 -6.28 3.87
CA ASN A 207 -17.14 -5.77 2.79
C ASN A 207 -18.57 -5.42 3.23
N ALA A 208 -18.94 -5.69 4.48
CA ALA A 208 -20.27 -5.46 5.04
C ALA A 208 -21.40 -5.95 4.12
N LYS A 209 -21.23 -7.14 3.51
CA LYS A 209 -22.17 -7.68 2.49
C LYS A 209 -23.62 -7.78 2.96
N ASN A 210 -23.83 -7.86 4.28
CA ASN A 210 -25.14 -8.03 4.90
C ASN A 210 -25.88 -6.71 5.18
N ILE A 211 -25.29 -5.55 4.89
CA ILE A 211 -25.89 -4.23 5.16
C ILE A 211 -26.06 -3.48 3.84
N SER A 212 -27.27 -3.47 3.30
CA SER A 212 -27.63 -2.72 2.10
C SER A 212 -28.90 -1.91 2.33
N GLY A 213 -28.95 -0.71 1.74
CA GLY A 213 -30.10 0.19 1.88
C GLY A 213 -29.77 1.63 1.54
N ASN A 214 -30.78 2.42 1.19
CA ASN A 214 -30.59 3.81 0.78
C ASN A 214 -30.01 4.68 1.91
N SER A 215 -30.42 4.44 3.16
CA SER A 215 -29.86 5.11 4.33
C SER A 215 -28.37 4.79 4.54
N ASN A 216 -27.95 3.54 4.31
CA ASN A 216 -26.55 3.15 4.35
C ASN A 216 -25.72 3.87 3.26
N ASN A 217 -26.26 4.01 2.05
CA ASN A 217 -25.58 4.72 0.97
C ASN A 217 -25.43 6.21 1.26
N LEU A 218 -26.47 6.86 1.79
CA LEU A 218 -26.42 8.27 2.20
C LEU A 218 -25.44 8.50 3.36
N GLY A 219 -25.44 7.66 4.39
CA GLY A 219 -24.43 7.72 5.46
C GLY A 219 -23.01 7.50 4.93
N GLY A 220 -22.86 6.68 3.89
CA GLY A 220 -21.60 6.46 3.18
C GLY A 220 -21.05 7.72 2.52
N LEU A 221 -21.91 8.65 2.10
CA LEU A 221 -21.51 9.94 1.54
C LEU A 221 -20.78 10.79 2.60
N LEU A 222 -21.37 10.92 3.79
CA LEU A 222 -20.79 11.68 4.90
C LEU A 222 -19.47 11.07 5.38
N VAL A 223 -19.44 9.76 5.61
CA VAL A 223 -18.22 9.07 6.06
C VAL A 223 -17.14 9.13 4.97
N GLY A 224 -17.53 9.00 3.70
CA GLY A 224 -16.65 9.17 2.55
C GLY A 224 -15.98 10.54 2.52
N LEU A 225 -16.76 11.61 2.74
CA LEU A 225 -16.26 12.99 2.82
C LEU A 225 -15.33 13.20 4.01
N VAL A 226 -15.68 12.74 5.21
CA VAL A 226 -14.82 12.85 6.41
C VAL A 226 -13.50 12.15 6.17
N LYS A 227 -13.54 10.91 5.66
CA LYS A 227 -12.36 10.12 5.34
C LYS A 227 -11.50 10.78 4.25
N GLY A 228 -12.13 11.31 3.20
CA GLY A 228 -11.44 12.03 2.13
C GLY A 228 -10.75 13.30 2.63
N SER A 229 -11.45 14.08 3.45
CA SER A 229 -10.91 15.29 4.09
C SER A 229 -9.73 14.95 5.00
N LEU A 230 -9.84 13.88 5.79
CA LEU A 230 -8.76 13.41 6.67
C LEU A 230 -7.55 12.92 5.85
N ALA A 231 -7.76 12.20 4.74
CA ALA A 231 -6.68 11.77 3.87
C ALA A 231 -5.93 12.95 3.23
N ILE A 232 -6.67 13.98 2.77
CA ILE A 232 -6.08 15.22 2.23
C ILE A 232 -5.32 15.96 3.33
N LEU A 233 -5.88 16.09 4.52
CA LEU A 233 -5.22 16.75 5.64
C LEU A 233 -3.88 16.09 6.00
N ILE A 234 -3.83 14.76 6.06
CA ILE A 234 -2.58 14.01 6.29
C ILE A 234 -1.58 14.24 5.15
N MET A 235 -2.05 14.19 3.91
CA MET A 235 -1.20 14.45 2.75
C MET A 235 -0.61 15.86 2.80
N VAL A 236 -1.40 16.86 3.19
CA VAL A 236 -0.96 18.24 3.36
C VAL A 236 0.09 18.34 4.46
N LEU A 237 -0.15 17.76 5.65
CA LEU A 237 0.84 17.76 6.75
C LEU A 237 2.18 17.16 6.32
N VAL A 238 2.16 16.04 5.58
CA VAL A 238 3.37 15.41 5.06
C VAL A 238 4.05 16.31 4.03
N PHE A 239 3.30 16.88 3.08
CA PHE A 239 3.85 17.66 1.98
C PHE A 239 4.40 19.02 2.42
N GLN A 240 3.78 19.68 3.41
CA GLN A 240 4.33 20.91 4.00
C GLN A 240 5.70 20.67 4.66
N SER A 241 5.93 19.45 5.16
CA SER A 241 7.16 19.06 5.86
C SER A 241 8.25 18.55 4.91
N ILE A 242 8.03 18.63 3.58
CA ILE A 242 8.99 18.23 2.55
C ILE A 242 9.44 19.48 1.77
N ASP A 243 10.70 19.84 1.89
CA ASP A 243 11.25 21.10 1.34
C ASP A 243 11.04 21.24 -0.18
N SER A 244 11.20 20.13 -0.91
CA SER A 244 11.03 20.12 -2.37
C SER A 244 9.59 20.39 -2.84
N ILE A 245 8.60 20.20 -1.96
CA ILE A 245 7.17 20.38 -2.28
C ILE A 245 6.68 21.72 -1.74
N SER A 246 7.03 22.06 -0.50
CA SER A 246 6.55 23.28 0.17
C SER A 246 6.96 24.58 -0.56
N GLN A 247 8.09 24.57 -1.26
CA GLN A 247 8.61 25.72 -2.01
C GLN A 247 8.01 25.88 -3.42
N GLN A 248 7.13 24.98 -3.86
CA GLN A 248 6.62 25.00 -5.23
C GLN A 248 5.52 26.03 -5.43
N HIS A 249 5.49 26.66 -6.61
CA HIS A 249 4.54 27.71 -6.97
C HIS A 249 3.06 27.27 -6.83
N TYR A 250 2.75 26.03 -7.22
CA TYR A 250 1.39 25.48 -7.09
C TYR A 250 0.95 25.19 -5.63
N TRP A 251 1.91 25.17 -4.71
CA TRP A 251 1.69 24.96 -3.28
C TRP A 251 1.47 26.28 -2.55
N ILE A 252 2.28 27.29 -2.89
CA ILE A 252 2.28 28.63 -2.28
C ILE A 252 1.08 29.45 -2.75
N GLU A 253 0.71 29.37 -4.03
CA GLU A 253 -0.35 30.19 -4.62
C GLU A 253 -1.75 29.54 -4.58
N ALA A 254 -1.90 28.45 -3.83
CA ALA A 254 -3.20 27.84 -3.63
C ALA A 254 -4.13 28.84 -2.91
N ASN A 255 -5.27 29.18 -3.52
CA ASN A 255 -6.23 30.13 -2.96
C ASN A 255 -7.62 29.51 -2.78
N GLY A 256 -7.81 28.25 -3.19
CA GLY A 256 -9.07 27.53 -3.11
C GLY A 256 -9.09 26.45 -2.04
N ALA A 257 -9.57 25.26 -2.42
CA ALA A 257 -9.80 24.14 -1.51
C ALA A 257 -8.52 23.67 -0.80
N LEU A 258 -7.36 23.66 -1.48
CA LEU A 258 -6.09 23.25 -0.88
C LEU A 258 -5.68 24.20 0.24
N ARG A 259 -5.91 25.51 0.05
CA ARG A 259 -5.58 26.54 1.05
C ARG A 259 -6.30 26.30 2.36
N THR A 260 -7.58 25.93 2.31
CA THR A 260 -8.37 25.59 3.51
C THR A 260 -7.74 24.42 4.28
N PHE A 261 -7.26 23.38 3.59
CA PHE A 261 -6.56 22.28 4.27
C PHE A 261 -5.19 22.68 4.79
N GLN A 262 -4.47 23.57 4.11
CA GLN A 262 -3.20 24.11 4.58
C GLN A 262 -3.37 24.97 5.84
N ASP A 263 -4.42 25.78 5.92
CA ASP A 263 -4.77 26.58 7.10
C ASP A 263 -5.10 25.66 8.27
N VAL A 264 -6.00 24.69 8.08
CA VAL A 264 -6.35 23.72 9.12
C VAL A 264 -5.11 22.94 9.58
N ALA A 265 -4.24 22.52 8.65
CA ALA A 265 -2.98 21.84 8.97
C ALA A 265 -2.04 22.72 9.81
N SER A 266 -2.00 24.03 9.53
CA SER A 266 -1.19 25.01 10.27
C SER A 266 -1.75 25.23 11.68
N ASP A 267 -3.07 25.26 11.83
CA ASP A 267 -3.74 25.44 13.13
C ASP A 267 -3.52 24.26 14.08
N ILE A 268 -3.48 23.03 13.55
CA ILE A 268 -3.26 21.81 14.34
C ILE A 268 -1.77 21.49 14.54
N LYS A 269 -0.89 22.15 13.79
CA LYS A 269 0.57 21.96 13.83
C LYS A 269 1.14 22.03 15.25
N PRO A 270 0.78 23.02 16.10
CA PRO A 270 1.34 23.16 17.44
C PRO A 270 1.03 21.99 18.37
N ALA A 271 -0.15 21.39 18.24
CA ALA A 271 -0.54 20.24 19.05
C ALA A 271 0.13 18.94 18.56
N LEU A 272 0.37 18.85 17.25
CA LEU A 272 0.94 17.65 16.63
C LEU A 272 2.46 17.61 16.73
N SER A 273 3.16 18.75 16.72
CA SER A 273 4.63 18.82 16.82
C SER A 273 5.17 18.26 18.14
N GLU A 274 4.38 18.29 19.22
CA GLU A 274 4.70 17.60 20.48
C GLU A 274 4.82 16.06 20.31
N HIS A 275 4.19 15.49 19.28
CA HIS A 275 4.06 14.05 19.07
C HIS A 275 4.73 13.56 17.78
N LEU A 276 4.81 14.41 16.75
CA LEU A 276 5.32 14.12 15.42
C LEU A 276 6.53 15.00 15.13
N LEU A 277 7.73 14.44 15.30
CA LEU A 277 9.00 15.17 15.17
C LEU A 277 9.28 15.71 13.75
N PHE A 278 8.52 15.29 12.74
CA PHE A 278 8.64 15.85 11.39
C PHE A 278 7.91 17.18 11.21
N ILE A 279 7.14 17.61 12.21
CA ILE A 279 6.37 18.85 12.20
C ILE A 279 7.10 19.88 13.07
N GLU A 280 7.64 20.91 12.44
CA GLU A 280 8.36 21.99 13.14
C GLU A 280 7.40 23.04 13.69
N ASN A 281 7.51 23.42 14.95
CA ASN A 281 6.91 24.67 15.45
C ASN A 281 7.89 25.78 15.11
N GLU A 282 7.51 26.68 14.22
CA GLU A 282 8.12 28.01 14.17
C GLU A 282 7.56 28.86 15.32
#